data_AF-A0A8B8GJP6-F1
#
_entry.id   AF-A0A8B8GJP6-F1
#
_cell.length_a   1.000
_cell.length_b   1.000
_cell.length_c   1.000
_cell.angle_alpha   90.00
_cell.angle_beta   90.00
_cell.angle_gamma   90.00
#
_symmetry.space_group_name_H-M   'P 1'
#
loop_
_entity.id
_entity.type
_entity.pdbx_description
1 polymer ?
#
loop_
_entity_poly.entity_id
_entity_poly.type
_entity_poly.pdbx_seq_one_letter_code
_entity_poly.pdbx_strand_id
1 'polypeptide(L)'
;MEFAAFQYIGGMTMRYIHCAAAKFPGETAGMCCTNDKVKLPAFESPPDPLHSLIFGTSPTSKNFLSHIQEYNTPFQMTSFGAKKVIRDSFMPTFKIQAQIYLRAGSLLPFPDTEPQFLQIYFVGNSNDELNRRCAIAPSARRQIILDLQIFFHQHNELVQLFKIALDLMPSDNHRIVISKTIRHLNFLSLYLLMVATYQARQLVQ
;
A
#
# COMPACT_ATOMS: atom_id res chain seq x y z
N MET A 1 -2.32 33.44 28.08
CA MET A 1 -1.29 32.50 27.62
C MET A 1 -1.64 32.15 26.18
N GLU A 2 -1.00 32.83 25.23
CA GLU A 2 -1.18 32.60 23.79
C GLU A 2 -0.57 31.24 23.40
N PHE A 3 -1.35 30.43 22.71
CA PHE A 3 -0.89 29.18 22.12
C PHE A 3 -0.16 29.47 20.80
N ALA A 4 1.13 29.15 20.79
CA ALA A 4 2.02 28.84 19.67
C ALA A 4 1.75 29.53 18.32
N ALA A 5 2.62 30.48 17.97
CA ALA A 5 2.83 30.88 16.58
C ALA A 5 3.26 29.66 15.76
N PHE A 6 2.52 29.34 14.70
CA PHE A 6 2.97 28.37 13.70
C PHE A 6 4.20 28.95 13.00
N GLN A 7 5.38 28.40 13.31
CA GLN A 7 6.64 28.78 12.65
C GLN A 7 6.62 28.23 11.21
N TYR A 8 6.48 29.12 10.22
CA TYR A 8 6.61 28.75 8.81
C TYR A 8 8.08 28.48 8.48
N ILE A 9 8.40 27.25 8.05
CA ILE A 9 9.77 26.80 7.74
C ILE A 9 10.16 26.97 6.26
N GLY A 10 9.33 27.63 5.46
CA GLY A 10 9.52 27.77 4.02
C GLY A 10 8.97 26.60 3.20
N GLY A 11 9.04 26.71 1.87
CA GLY A 11 8.75 25.60 0.95
C GLY A 11 9.97 24.70 0.72
N MET A 12 9.75 23.45 0.31
CA MET A 12 10.81 22.51 -0.10
C MET A 12 11.35 22.85 -1.50
N THR A 13 12.04 23.97 -1.63
CA THR A 13 12.54 24.50 -2.90
C THR A 13 14.01 24.18 -3.16
N MET A 14 14.76 23.80 -2.13
CA MET A 14 16.17 23.43 -2.25
C MET A 14 16.30 21.93 -2.53
N ARG A 15 17.46 21.49 -3.05
CA ARG A 15 17.76 20.07 -3.25
C ARG A 15 19.07 19.67 -2.57
N TYR A 16 19.15 18.44 -2.08
CA TYR A 16 20.42 17.84 -1.68
C TYR A 16 21.29 17.57 -2.91
N ILE A 17 22.59 17.88 -2.81
CA ILE A 17 23.53 17.76 -3.94
C ILE A 17 23.65 16.31 -4.44
N HIS A 18 23.61 15.34 -3.52
CA HIS A 18 23.97 13.96 -3.80
C HIS A 18 22.81 13.07 -4.25
N CYS A 19 21.58 13.35 -3.80
CA CYS A 19 20.39 12.53 -4.11
C CYS A 19 19.25 13.32 -4.76
N ALA A 20 19.43 14.63 -4.98
CA ALA A 20 18.42 15.54 -5.53
C ALA A 20 17.08 15.60 -4.77
N ALA A 21 17.00 15.00 -3.57
CA ALA A 21 15.83 15.07 -2.70
C ALA A 21 15.55 16.53 -2.33
N ALA A 22 14.26 16.89 -2.31
CA ALA A 22 13.82 18.23 -1.94
C ALA A 22 14.10 18.47 -0.44
N LYS A 23 14.48 19.70 -0.08
CA LYS A 23 14.82 20.08 1.30
C LYS A 23 14.35 21.48 1.62
N PHE A 24 14.07 21.72 2.90
CA PHE A 24 13.84 23.07 3.40
C PHE A 24 15.16 23.85 3.49
N PRO A 25 15.15 25.19 3.36
CA PRO A 25 16.37 26.00 3.42
C PRO A 25 17.19 25.81 4.71
N GLY A 26 16.54 25.53 5.84
CA GLY A 26 17.19 25.32 7.14
C GLY A 26 17.73 23.91 7.40
N GLU A 27 17.55 22.96 6.47
CA GLU A 27 18.03 21.59 6.67
C GLU A 27 19.55 21.47 6.47
N THR A 28 20.21 20.83 7.44
CA THR A 28 21.64 20.53 7.37
C THR A 28 21.95 19.45 6.33
N ALA A 29 23.16 19.47 5.76
CA ALA A 29 23.57 18.50 4.75
C ALA A 29 23.52 17.03 5.22
N GLY A 30 23.57 16.79 6.54
CA GLY A 30 23.51 15.46 7.14
C GLY A 30 22.11 14.87 7.28
N MET A 31 21.04 15.67 7.12
CA MET A 31 19.64 15.21 7.28
C MET A 31 19.20 14.23 6.18
N CYS A 32 19.81 14.29 5.00
CA CYS A 32 19.58 13.33 3.92
C CYS A 32 20.90 12.68 3.48
N CYS A 33 20.87 11.37 3.21
CA CYS A 33 22.04 10.57 2.80
C CYS A 33 23.25 10.65 3.74
N THR A 34 23.09 11.19 4.96
CA THR A 34 24.19 11.43 5.92
C THR A 34 25.38 12.15 5.26
N ASN A 35 25.10 13.18 4.44
CA ASN A 35 26.11 13.89 3.65
C ASN A 35 26.93 12.96 2.74
N ASP A 36 26.25 12.22 1.88
CA ASP A 36 26.79 11.28 0.87
C ASP A 36 27.42 9.97 1.40
N LYS A 37 27.34 9.72 2.71
CA LYS A 37 27.76 8.42 3.28
C LYS A 37 26.80 7.28 2.95
N VAL A 38 25.55 7.60 2.61
CA VAL A 38 24.53 6.62 2.22
C VAL A 38 24.13 6.88 0.77
N LYS A 39 24.51 5.96 -0.12
CA LYS A 39 24.03 5.93 -1.51
C LYS A 39 22.84 4.99 -1.59
N LEU A 40 21.65 5.56 -1.78
CA LEU A 40 20.46 4.76 -2.06
C LEU A 40 20.51 4.34 -3.53
N PRO A 41 20.21 3.06 -3.86
CA PRO A 41 20.03 2.67 -5.25
C PRO A 41 18.90 3.49 -5.87
N ALA A 42 19.01 3.77 -7.17
CA ALA A 42 17.92 4.39 -7.91
C ALA A 42 16.69 3.47 -7.83
N PHE A 43 15.52 4.04 -7.58
CA PHE A 43 14.28 3.29 -7.65
C PHE A 43 14.03 2.92 -9.11
N GLU A 44 13.84 1.63 -9.38
CA GLU A 44 13.34 1.19 -10.66
C GLU A 44 11.90 1.67 -10.83
N SER A 45 11.60 2.25 -11.99
CA SER A 45 10.24 2.61 -12.33
C SER A 45 9.36 1.35 -12.33
N PRO A 46 8.15 1.39 -11.73
CA PRO A 46 7.24 0.25 -11.81
C PRO A 46 6.90 -0.05 -13.28
N PRO A 47 6.50 -1.28 -13.63
CA PRO A 47 5.98 -1.56 -14.97
C PRO A 47 4.62 -0.91 -15.19
N ASP A 48 4.20 -0.83 -16.45
CA ASP A 48 2.79 -0.53 -16.78
C ASP A 48 1.87 -1.67 -16.32
N PRO A 49 0.63 -1.37 -15.89
CA PRO A 49 -0.05 -0.07 -15.96
C PRO A 49 0.28 0.89 -14.80
N LEU A 50 0.97 0.42 -13.75
CA LEU A 50 1.22 1.25 -12.55
C LEU A 50 2.01 2.51 -12.86
N HIS A 51 3.01 2.43 -13.74
CA HIS A 51 3.78 3.60 -14.15
C HIS A 51 2.90 4.71 -14.72
N SER A 52 2.12 4.39 -15.75
CA SER A 52 1.21 5.34 -16.40
C SER A 52 0.11 5.85 -15.47
N LEU A 53 -0.35 5.04 -14.51
CA LEU A 53 -1.35 5.45 -13.52
C LEU A 53 -0.80 6.38 -12.44
N ILE A 54 0.46 6.21 -12.02
CA ILE A 54 1.08 6.99 -10.93
C ILE A 54 1.77 8.26 -11.45
N PHE A 55 2.48 8.15 -12.56
CA PHE A 55 3.33 9.22 -13.10
C PHE A 55 2.74 9.88 -14.37
N GLY A 56 1.64 9.37 -14.89
CA GLY A 56 0.99 9.93 -16.07
C GLY A 56 0.25 11.25 -15.80
N THR A 57 -0.03 12.00 -16.86
CA THR A 57 -0.78 13.27 -16.81
C THR A 57 -2.17 13.16 -17.43
N SER A 58 -2.55 11.96 -17.88
CA SER A 58 -3.83 11.68 -18.53
C SER A 58 -5.02 11.84 -17.58
N PRO A 59 -6.26 12.03 -18.10
CA PRO A 59 -7.47 12.01 -17.27
C PRO A 59 -7.64 10.71 -16.47
N THR A 60 -7.13 9.59 -17.00
CA THR A 60 -7.11 8.29 -16.33
C THR A 60 -6.18 8.31 -15.11
N SER A 61 -4.93 8.79 -15.27
CA SER A 61 -3.99 8.95 -14.16
C SER A 61 -4.56 9.88 -13.09
N LYS A 62 -5.09 11.05 -13.49
CA LYS A 62 -5.71 12.00 -12.55
C LYS A 62 -6.86 11.38 -11.76
N ASN A 63 -7.75 10.64 -12.42
CA ASN A 63 -8.86 9.95 -11.76
C ASN A 63 -8.38 8.85 -10.82
N PHE A 64 -7.37 8.07 -11.23
CA PHE A 64 -6.76 7.04 -10.40
C PHE A 64 -6.17 7.65 -9.14
N LEU A 65 -5.34 8.70 -9.27
CA LEU A 65 -4.72 9.39 -8.14
C LEU A 65 -5.74 10.04 -7.21
N SER A 66 -6.82 10.63 -7.75
CA SER A 66 -7.86 11.25 -6.91
C SER A 66 -8.72 10.24 -6.15
N HIS A 67 -8.80 8.99 -6.62
CA HIS A 67 -9.58 7.91 -6.01
C HIS A 67 -8.71 6.71 -5.63
N ILE A 68 -7.43 6.94 -5.33
CA ILE A 68 -6.45 5.86 -5.19
C ILE A 68 -6.81 4.86 -4.08
N GLN A 69 -7.42 5.33 -3.00
CA GLN A 69 -7.87 4.47 -1.91
C GLN A 69 -8.95 3.49 -2.39
N GLU A 70 -9.86 3.95 -3.25
CA GLU A 70 -10.92 3.12 -3.83
C GLU A 70 -10.32 2.04 -4.75
N TYR A 71 -9.37 2.42 -5.61
CA TYR A 71 -8.67 1.46 -6.46
C TYR A 71 -7.83 0.45 -5.67
N ASN A 72 -7.23 0.85 -4.54
CA ASN A 72 -6.36 -0.01 -3.74
C ASN A 72 -7.13 -0.99 -2.86
N THR A 73 -8.32 -0.61 -2.39
CA THR A 73 -9.15 -1.40 -1.47
C THR A 73 -9.42 -2.83 -1.94
N PRO A 74 -9.89 -3.09 -3.18
CA PRO A 74 -10.19 -4.45 -3.63
C PRO A 74 -8.94 -5.33 -3.81
N PHE A 75 -7.72 -4.78 -3.74
CA PHE A 75 -6.46 -5.53 -3.85
C PHE A 75 -5.75 -5.77 -2.51
N GLN A 76 -6.34 -5.34 -1.39
CA GLN A 76 -5.74 -5.52 -0.06
C GLN A 76 -5.55 -7.02 0.26
N MET A 77 -4.35 -7.36 0.74
CA MET A 77 -3.99 -8.72 1.17
C MET A 77 -3.93 -8.86 2.70
N THR A 78 -3.72 -7.74 3.40
CA THR A 78 -3.55 -7.71 4.85
C THR A 78 -4.32 -6.55 5.44
N SER A 79 -4.88 -6.77 6.63
CA SER A 79 -5.42 -5.72 7.50
C SER A 79 -4.40 -5.36 8.59
N PHE A 80 -4.58 -4.21 9.23
CA PHE A 80 -3.81 -3.87 10.42
C PHE A 80 -4.48 -4.41 11.68
N GLY A 81 -3.73 -5.17 12.48
CA GLY A 81 -4.12 -5.49 13.85
C GLY A 81 -3.54 -4.46 14.82
N ALA A 82 -4.40 -3.77 15.56
CA ALA A 82 -3.99 -2.79 16.57
C ALA A 82 -4.90 -2.85 17.80
N LYS A 83 -4.33 -2.69 19.00
CA LYS A 83 -5.11 -2.51 20.24
C LYS A 83 -5.55 -1.05 20.32
N LYS A 84 -6.81 -0.78 19.96
CA LYS A 84 -7.42 0.54 20.08
C LYS A 84 -7.54 0.92 21.56
N VAL A 85 -7.01 2.08 21.93
CA VAL A 85 -7.23 2.68 23.25
C VAL A 85 -8.25 3.78 23.10
N ILE A 86 -9.47 3.56 23.60
CA ILE A 86 -10.51 4.58 23.71
C ILE A 86 -10.41 5.15 25.12
N ARG A 87 -10.30 6.48 25.26
CA ARG A 87 -10.46 7.17 26.54
C ARG A 87 -11.67 8.08 26.45
N ASP A 88 -12.51 8.06 27.48
CA ASP A 88 -13.70 8.89 27.60
C ASP A 88 -13.32 10.32 27.97
N SER A 89 -12.87 11.07 26.98
CA SER A 89 -12.70 12.52 26.96
C SER A 89 -12.28 12.89 25.55
N PHE A 90 -12.99 13.82 24.90
CA PHE A 90 -12.85 14.21 23.49
C PHE A 90 -11.41 14.10 22.96
N MET A 91 -11.13 13.01 22.23
CA MET A 91 -9.81 12.72 21.67
C MET A 91 -9.91 12.71 20.15
N PRO A 92 -9.48 13.79 19.45
CA PRO A 92 -9.55 13.87 17.99
C PRO A 92 -8.51 13.00 17.26
N THR A 93 -7.74 12.19 18.00
CA THR A 93 -6.60 11.42 17.48
C THR A 93 -6.72 9.93 17.81
N PHE A 94 -6.58 9.07 16.80
CA PHE A 94 -6.49 7.62 16.97
C PHE A 94 -5.11 7.26 17.56
N LYS A 95 -5.08 6.70 18.77
CA LYS A 95 -3.84 6.26 19.44
C LYS A 95 -3.73 4.74 19.41
N ILE A 96 -2.67 4.25 18.74
CA ILE A 96 -2.25 2.85 18.78
C ILE A 96 -1.17 2.72 19.86
N GLN A 97 -1.36 1.82 20.83
CA GLN A 97 -0.29 1.43 21.76
C GLN A 97 0.26 0.06 21.36
N ALA A 98 1.59 -0.11 21.47
CA ALA A 98 2.37 -1.29 21.09
C ALA A 98 2.66 -1.45 19.58
N GLN A 99 3.23 -2.59 19.19
CA GLN A 99 3.63 -2.89 17.81
C GLN A 99 2.40 -3.09 16.91
N ILE A 100 2.45 -2.49 15.72
CA ILE A 100 1.52 -2.77 14.64
C ILE A 100 1.94 -4.10 14.01
N TYR A 101 0.99 -5.02 13.84
CA TYR A 101 1.21 -6.25 13.07
C TYR A 101 0.27 -6.28 11.86
N LEU A 102 0.76 -6.83 10.76
CA LEU A 102 -0.05 -7.14 9.59
C LEU A 102 -0.81 -8.44 9.87
N ARG A 103 -2.12 -8.40 9.67
CA ARG A 103 -3.01 -9.54 9.79
C ARG A 103 -3.48 -9.95 8.41
N ALA A 104 -2.94 -11.06 7.90
CA ALA A 104 -3.54 -11.78 6.78
C ALA A 104 -4.71 -12.63 7.32
N GLY A 105 -5.82 -12.63 6.58
CA GLY A 105 -6.95 -13.53 6.87
C GLY A 105 -6.67 -14.96 6.41
N SER A 106 -7.68 -15.82 6.47
CA SER A 106 -7.63 -17.14 5.82
C SER A 106 -7.43 -16.96 4.30
N LEU A 107 -6.64 -17.85 3.68
CA LEU A 107 -6.49 -17.87 2.22
C LEU A 107 -7.74 -18.37 1.50
N LEU A 108 -8.48 -19.27 2.15
CA LEU A 108 -9.74 -19.81 1.64
C LEU A 108 -10.93 -19.23 2.42
N PRO A 109 -12.07 -19.00 1.76
CA PRO A 109 -13.31 -18.62 2.44
C PRO A 109 -13.78 -19.76 3.36
N PHE A 110 -14.52 -19.41 4.40
CA PHE A 110 -15.28 -20.41 5.17
C PHE A 110 -16.45 -20.92 4.33
N PRO A 111 -17.00 -22.12 4.61
CA PRO A 111 -18.21 -22.60 3.97
C PRO A 111 -19.31 -21.53 4.01
N ASP A 112 -20.01 -21.36 2.90
CA ASP A 112 -21.12 -20.40 2.73
C ASP A 112 -20.75 -18.92 2.92
N THR A 113 -19.46 -18.57 2.84
CA THR A 113 -19.01 -17.18 2.86
C THR A 113 -18.45 -16.73 1.51
N GLU A 114 -18.77 -15.50 1.12
CA GLU A 114 -18.21 -14.89 -0.08
C GLU A 114 -16.72 -14.59 0.11
N PRO A 115 -15.84 -14.99 -0.84
CA PRO A 115 -14.45 -14.58 -0.87
C PRO A 115 -14.27 -13.06 -0.78
N GLN A 116 -13.41 -12.62 0.13
CA GLN A 116 -13.05 -11.21 0.32
C GLN A 116 -11.54 -10.98 0.34
N PHE A 117 -11.11 -9.81 -0.15
CA PHE A 117 -9.73 -9.32 -0.10
C PHE A 117 -8.70 -10.34 -0.64
N LEU A 118 -7.83 -10.87 0.23
CA LEU A 118 -6.82 -11.86 -0.12
C LEU A 118 -7.40 -13.12 -0.78
N GLN A 119 -8.58 -13.57 -0.35
CA GLN A 119 -9.23 -14.78 -0.86
C GLN A 119 -9.64 -14.65 -2.33
N ILE A 120 -9.87 -13.41 -2.80
CA ILE A 120 -10.28 -13.14 -4.18
C ILE A 120 -9.19 -13.59 -5.17
N TYR A 121 -7.91 -13.65 -4.76
CA TYR A 121 -6.84 -14.11 -5.65
C TYR A 121 -6.83 -15.62 -5.92
N PHE A 122 -7.64 -16.40 -5.19
CA PHE A 122 -7.55 -17.86 -5.16
C PHE A 122 -8.88 -18.59 -5.37
N VAL A 123 -10.00 -17.86 -5.54
CA VAL A 123 -11.34 -18.46 -5.65
C VAL A 123 -12.06 -17.96 -6.91
N GLY A 124 -12.55 -18.93 -7.70
CA GLY A 124 -13.26 -18.67 -8.95
C GLY A 124 -12.32 -18.47 -10.14
N ASN A 125 -12.87 -18.06 -11.27
CA ASN A 125 -12.09 -17.70 -12.45
C ASN A 125 -11.78 -16.18 -12.47
N SER A 126 -10.93 -15.74 -13.41
CA SER A 126 -10.52 -14.34 -13.52
C SER A 126 -11.70 -13.34 -13.65
N ASN A 127 -12.81 -13.74 -14.25
CA ASN A 127 -14.00 -12.87 -14.34
C ASN A 127 -14.74 -12.79 -13.00
N ASP A 128 -14.82 -13.89 -12.26
CA ASP A 128 -15.40 -13.91 -10.91
C ASP A 128 -14.60 -13.00 -9.98
N GLU A 129 -13.26 -13.08 -10.03
CA GLU A 129 -12.39 -12.18 -9.28
C GLU A 129 -12.67 -10.71 -9.60
N LEU A 130 -12.70 -10.38 -10.90
CA LEU A 130 -12.93 -9.01 -11.36
C LEU A 130 -14.30 -8.50 -10.89
N ASN A 131 -15.34 -9.32 -11.01
CA ASN A 131 -16.69 -8.98 -10.56
C ASN A 131 -16.73 -8.70 -9.06
N ARG A 132 -16.06 -9.53 -8.25
CA ARG A 132 -15.95 -9.33 -6.80
C ARG A 132 -15.21 -8.03 -6.47
N ARG A 133 -14.12 -7.73 -7.16
CA ARG A 133 -13.35 -6.48 -6.96
C ARG A 133 -14.19 -5.26 -7.34
N CYS A 134 -14.94 -5.31 -8.43
CA CYS A 134 -15.88 -4.25 -8.82
C CYS A 134 -17.02 -4.09 -7.81
N ALA A 135 -17.50 -5.17 -7.18
CA ALA A 135 -18.52 -5.09 -6.14
C ALA A 135 -18.00 -4.38 -4.87
N ILE A 136 -16.70 -4.55 -4.55
CA ILE A 136 -16.04 -3.85 -3.44
C ILE A 136 -15.81 -2.37 -3.76
N ALA A 137 -15.50 -2.04 -5.01
CA ALA A 137 -15.19 -0.69 -5.47
C ALA A 137 -16.12 -0.28 -6.62
N PRO A 138 -17.41 0.01 -6.35
CA PRO A 138 -18.42 0.22 -7.39
C PRO A 138 -18.25 1.52 -8.17
N SER A 139 -17.54 2.52 -7.63
CA SER A 139 -17.30 3.80 -8.32
C SER A 139 -15.97 3.81 -9.08
N ALA A 140 -15.09 2.84 -8.82
CA ALA A 140 -13.86 2.64 -9.55
C ALA A 140 -14.10 2.13 -10.97
N ARG A 141 -13.28 2.59 -11.91
CA ARG A 141 -13.37 2.15 -13.31
C ARG A 141 -12.96 0.69 -13.43
N ARG A 142 -13.91 -0.15 -13.87
CA ARG A 142 -13.70 -1.59 -14.09
C ARG A 142 -12.45 -1.92 -14.91
N GLN A 143 -12.16 -1.15 -15.96
CA GLN A 143 -10.97 -1.40 -16.79
C GLN A 143 -9.67 -1.27 -15.99
N ILE A 144 -9.55 -0.26 -15.12
CA ILE A 144 -8.36 -0.09 -14.28
C ILE A 144 -8.24 -1.24 -13.27
N ILE A 145 -9.36 -1.71 -12.71
CA ILE A 145 -9.35 -2.89 -11.84
C ILE A 145 -8.87 -4.14 -12.61
N LEU A 146 -9.33 -4.34 -13.84
CA LEU A 146 -8.87 -5.45 -14.67
C LEU A 146 -7.36 -5.36 -14.95
N ASP A 147 -6.88 -4.18 -15.35
CA ASP A 147 -5.46 -3.97 -15.66
C ASP A 147 -4.58 -4.21 -14.41
N LEU A 148 -5.02 -3.74 -13.23
CA LEU A 148 -4.36 -4.00 -11.96
C LEU A 148 -4.43 -5.48 -11.56
N GLN A 149 -5.53 -6.18 -11.81
CA GLN A 149 -5.66 -7.61 -11.53
C GLN A 149 -4.65 -8.42 -12.35
N ILE A 150 -4.56 -8.15 -13.65
CA ILE A 150 -3.58 -8.80 -14.53
C ILE A 150 -2.17 -8.52 -14.01
N PHE A 151 -1.88 -7.26 -13.71
CA PHE A 151 -0.59 -6.84 -13.18
C PHE A 151 -0.21 -7.56 -11.88
N PHE A 152 -1.11 -7.64 -10.90
CA PHE A 152 -0.82 -8.32 -9.63
C PHE A 152 -0.67 -9.83 -9.81
N HIS A 153 -1.46 -10.48 -10.66
CA HIS A 153 -1.25 -11.89 -10.95
C HIS A 153 0.10 -12.15 -11.61
N GLN A 154 0.59 -11.25 -12.46
CA GLN A 154 1.87 -11.41 -13.16
C GLN A 154 3.09 -11.11 -12.28
N HIS A 155 3.02 -10.04 -11.47
CA HIS A 155 4.20 -9.48 -10.80
C HIS A 155 4.22 -9.66 -9.28
N ASN A 156 3.10 -10.03 -8.64
CA ASN A 156 3.07 -10.18 -7.19
C ASN A 156 3.53 -11.59 -6.78
N GLU A 157 4.80 -11.74 -6.42
CA GLU A 157 5.36 -13.03 -5.99
C GLU A 157 4.65 -13.60 -4.76
N LEU A 158 4.02 -12.78 -3.90
CA LEU A 158 3.24 -13.30 -2.78
C LEU A 158 2.01 -14.07 -3.26
N VAL A 159 1.34 -13.57 -4.30
CA VAL A 159 0.20 -14.27 -4.91
C VAL A 159 0.67 -15.61 -5.47
N GLN A 160 1.81 -15.63 -6.15
CA GLN A 160 2.39 -16.86 -6.69
C GLN A 160 2.78 -17.85 -5.59
N LEU A 161 3.43 -17.37 -4.53
CA LEU A 161 3.82 -18.20 -3.39
C LEU A 161 2.61 -18.81 -2.68
N PHE A 162 1.53 -18.04 -2.50
CA PHE A 162 0.29 -18.56 -1.90
C PHE A 162 -0.42 -19.57 -2.81
N LYS A 163 -0.43 -19.36 -4.13
CA LYS A 163 -0.97 -20.35 -5.08
C LYS A 163 -0.23 -21.68 -4.97
N ILE A 164 1.11 -21.65 -5.02
CA ILE A 164 1.95 -22.84 -4.84
C ILE A 164 1.69 -23.50 -3.50
N ALA A 165 1.57 -22.71 -2.42
CA ALA A 165 1.30 -23.25 -1.10
C ALA A 165 -0.06 -23.97 -1.03
N LEU A 166 -1.11 -23.41 -1.66
CA LEU A 166 -2.43 -24.03 -1.73
C LEU A 166 -2.42 -25.32 -2.54
N ASP A 167 -1.73 -25.34 -3.69
CA ASP A 167 -1.64 -26.52 -4.56
C ASP A 167 -0.90 -27.69 -3.87
N LEU A 168 0.03 -27.38 -2.97
CA LEU A 168 0.83 -28.37 -2.24
C LEU A 168 0.17 -28.84 -0.93
N MET A 169 -0.93 -28.22 -0.50
CA MET A 169 -1.58 -28.56 0.76
C MET A 169 -2.52 -29.76 0.61
N PRO A 170 -2.32 -30.84 1.38
CA PRO A 170 -3.17 -32.03 1.30
C PRO A 170 -4.54 -31.86 1.98
N SER A 171 -4.76 -30.77 2.73
CA SER A 171 -6.04 -30.47 3.38
C SER A 171 -6.19 -28.97 3.67
N ASP A 172 -7.40 -28.51 3.99
CA ASP A 172 -7.68 -27.09 4.19
C ASP A 172 -7.28 -26.57 5.60
N ASN A 173 -6.83 -27.45 6.50
CA ASN A 173 -6.54 -27.11 7.89
C ASN A 173 -5.03 -26.89 8.14
N HIS A 174 -4.43 -25.96 7.39
CA HIS A 174 -3.01 -25.63 7.50
C HIS A 174 -2.79 -24.19 7.95
N ARG A 175 -1.76 -24.00 8.79
CA ARG A 175 -1.32 -22.67 9.20
C ARG A 175 -0.08 -22.27 8.42
N ILE A 176 -0.22 -21.32 7.50
CA ILE A 176 0.94 -20.70 6.85
C ILE A 176 1.61 -19.75 7.83
N VAL A 177 2.89 -19.99 8.11
CA VAL A 177 3.72 -19.11 8.94
C VAL A 177 4.75 -18.42 8.06
N ILE A 178 4.58 -17.12 7.87
CA ILE A 178 5.60 -16.28 7.23
C ILE A 178 6.67 -15.99 8.28
N SER A 179 7.79 -16.73 8.24
CA SER A 179 8.95 -16.42 9.07
C SER A 179 9.67 -15.17 8.55
N LYS A 180 10.34 -14.43 9.43
CA LYS A 180 10.96 -13.10 9.21
C LYS A 180 11.99 -13.00 8.06
N THR A 181 12.18 -14.05 7.28
CA THR A 181 13.15 -14.14 6.19
C THR A 181 12.49 -13.95 4.82
N ILE A 182 11.56 -13.02 4.71
CA ILE A 182 11.26 -12.41 3.40
C ILE A 182 11.88 -11.01 3.44
N ARG A 183 13.20 -10.94 3.24
CA ARG A 183 13.94 -9.65 3.12
C ARG A 183 13.46 -8.80 1.94
N HIS A 184 12.61 -9.37 1.10
CA HIS A 184 11.96 -8.78 -0.05
C HIS A 184 10.45 -9.08 -0.01
N LEU A 185 9.73 -8.63 1.03
CA LEU A 185 8.28 -8.46 0.88
C LEU A 185 8.14 -7.47 -0.26
N ASN A 186 7.92 -8.01 -1.46
CA ASN A 186 8.19 -7.30 -2.70
C ASN A 186 7.54 -5.94 -2.67
N PHE A 187 8.35 -4.98 -3.10
CA PHE A 187 8.09 -3.56 -3.08
C PHE A 187 6.69 -3.19 -3.61
N LEU A 188 6.03 -4.05 -4.38
CA LEU A 188 4.68 -3.89 -4.95
C LEU A 188 3.53 -3.93 -3.92
N SER A 189 3.56 -4.82 -2.93
CA SER A 189 2.52 -4.87 -1.88
C SER A 189 2.67 -3.68 -0.92
N LEU A 190 3.92 -3.33 -0.61
CA LEU A 190 4.21 -2.10 0.11
C LEU A 190 4.01 -0.86 -0.74
N TYR A 191 4.11 -0.89 -2.08
CA TYR A 191 3.93 0.30 -2.91
C TYR A 191 2.51 0.85 -2.82
N LEU A 192 1.48 0.00 -2.81
CA LEU A 192 0.10 0.47 -2.65
C LEU A 192 -0.17 1.04 -1.25
N LEU A 193 0.39 0.43 -0.20
CA LEU A 193 0.34 0.95 1.16
C LEU A 193 1.18 2.24 1.29
N MET A 194 2.34 2.30 0.65
CA MET A 194 3.25 3.44 0.69
C MET A 194 2.73 4.62 -0.12
N VAL A 195 2.12 4.42 -1.29
CA VAL A 195 1.48 5.49 -2.06
C VAL A 195 0.27 6.06 -1.31
N ALA A 196 -0.51 5.22 -0.61
CA ALA A 196 -1.57 5.69 0.29
C ALA A 196 -0.99 6.53 1.47
N THR A 197 0.16 6.14 2.04
CA THR A 197 0.81 6.94 3.10
C THR A 197 1.56 8.17 2.60
N TYR A 198 2.05 8.16 1.35
CA TYR A 198 2.75 9.28 0.73
C TYR A 198 1.78 10.43 0.44
N GLN A 199 0.57 10.14 -0.03
CA GLN A 199 -0.48 11.16 -0.20
C GLN A 199 -1.11 11.62 1.11
N ALA A 200 -1.23 10.78 2.13
CA ALA A 200 -1.62 11.23 3.47
C ALA A 200 -0.63 12.25 4.06
N ARG A 201 0.62 12.27 3.58
CA ARG A 201 1.64 13.26 3.95
C ARG A 201 1.60 14.53 3.10
N GLN A 202 1.07 14.49 1.88
CA GLN A 202 0.93 15.66 1.01
C GLN A 202 -0.43 16.38 1.13
N LEU A 203 -1.44 15.74 1.73
CA LEU A 203 -2.76 16.35 1.99
C LEU A 203 -2.89 16.95 3.41
N VAL A 204 -1.79 16.99 4.17
CA VAL A 204 -1.70 17.66 5.48
C VAL A 204 -0.74 18.86 5.41
N GLN A 205 -0.54 19.43 4.22
CA GLN A 205 0.13 20.72 4.02
C GLN A 205 -0.72 21.62 3.12
#